data_AF-A0A3P0XAN6-F1
#
_entry.id   AF-A0A3P0XAN6-F1
#
_cell.length_a   1.000
_cell.length_b   1.000
_cell.length_c   1.000
_cell.angle_alpha   90.00
_cell.angle_beta   90.00
_cell.angle_gamma   90.00
#
_symmetry.space_group_name_H-M   'P 1'
#
loop_
_entity.id
_entity.type
_entity.pdbx_description
1 polymer ?
#
loop_
_entity_poly.entity_id
_entity_poly.type
_entity_poly.pdbx_seq_one_letter_code
_entity_poly.pdbx_strand_id
1 'polypeptide(L)'
;MQLSTREAPIQPVGSLPPIDAATSSVLKTPEELAEIVSKFASTDGWLDRVRLRSGARWYERLQITADYDIWVLSWMPGQSTGFHDHGASAGAFVVTAGELEEHCAGRQPVTVRAGAPRSFGADYAHDVRNISPAPALSIHAYSPPLDEMNEYELHGDQLVPRDVLTEQRSNSEWRADTREQTPRTRPSSVAQLLDEARARLHRMSPEESYEAAVKQGATLVDIRPEQQRSLEGSIPGALIVERNVLEWRFDPLSDARLPAAVDHDIQVIVFCSEGYTSSLAAAALQDLGLWRASDVTGGFKAWQAAGLPAT
;
A
#
# COMPACT_ATOMS: atom_id res chain seq x y z
N MET A 1 -8.70 -13.70 77.76
CA MET A 1 -9.68 -14.43 76.92
C MET A 1 -9.02 -14.62 75.56
N GLN A 2 -8.40 -15.79 75.35
CA GLN A 2 -7.63 -16.14 74.16
C GLN A 2 -8.57 -16.66 73.07
N LEU A 3 -8.46 -16.14 71.84
CA LEU A 3 -9.12 -16.69 70.66
C LEU A 3 -8.09 -17.45 69.82
N SER A 4 -8.36 -18.75 69.64
CA SER A 4 -7.57 -19.73 68.90
C SER A 4 -7.91 -19.65 67.41
N THR A 5 -6.93 -19.35 66.56
CA THR A 5 -7.02 -19.48 65.10
C THR A 5 -6.47 -20.85 64.69
N ARG A 6 -7.32 -21.71 64.12
CA ARG A 6 -6.91 -22.97 63.49
C ARG A 6 -6.62 -22.72 62.01
N GLU A 7 -5.38 -22.92 61.57
CA GLU A 7 -5.03 -23.08 60.16
C GLU A 7 -5.44 -24.48 59.66
N ALA A 8 -6.02 -24.55 58.46
CA ALA A 8 -6.33 -25.79 57.76
C ALA A 8 -5.23 -26.10 56.72
N PRO A 9 -4.86 -27.38 56.51
CA PRO A 9 -3.76 -27.75 55.62
C PRO A 9 -4.13 -27.63 54.14
N ILE A 10 -3.17 -27.15 53.35
CA ILE A 10 -3.21 -27.05 51.90
C ILE A 10 -3.09 -28.45 51.29
N GLN A 11 -4.10 -28.88 50.53
CA GLN A 11 -4.07 -30.14 49.77
C GLN A 11 -3.22 -29.95 48.49
N PRO A 12 -2.41 -30.96 48.09
CA PRO A 12 -1.64 -30.87 46.86
C PRO A 12 -2.57 -30.89 45.65
N VAL A 13 -2.33 -29.95 44.72
CA VAL A 13 -2.97 -29.90 43.41
C VAL A 13 -2.60 -31.18 42.67
N GLY A 14 -3.62 -31.96 42.29
CA GLY A 14 -3.45 -33.20 41.54
C GLY A 14 -2.66 -32.96 40.25
N SER A 15 -1.71 -33.85 39.97
CA SER A 15 -0.93 -33.87 38.74
C SER A 15 -1.86 -33.85 37.52
N LEU A 16 -1.64 -32.87 36.64
CA LEU A 16 -2.24 -32.84 35.31
C LEU A 16 -1.91 -34.15 34.58
N PRO A 17 -2.88 -34.76 33.87
CA PRO A 17 -2.58 -35.90 33.02
C PRO A 17 -1.63 -35.44 31.90
N PRO A 18 -0.77 -36.35 31.38
CA PRO A 18 0.07 -36.01 30.25
C PRO A 18 -0.81 -35.62 29.05
N ILE A 19 -0.53 -34.46 28.46
CA ILE A 19 -1.09 -34.07 27.17
C ILE A 19 -0.31 -34.88 26.12
N ASP A 20 -0.83 -36.06 25.80
CA ASP A 20 -0.53 -36.71 24.53
C ASP A 20 -1.81 -36.76 23.71
N ALA A 21 -1.90 -35.84 22.75
CA ALA A 21 -2.63 -36.05 21.51
C ALA A 21 -1.99 -35.17 20.44
N ALA A 22 -1.05 -35.76 19.68
CA ALA A 22 -0.77 -35.30 18.34
C ALA A 22 -2.11 -35.16 17.60
N THR A 23 -2.48 -33.93 17.26
CA THR A 23 -3.55 -33.69 16.28
C THR A 23 -3.07 -34.27 14.96
N SER A 24 -3.61 -35.44 14.60
CA SER A 24 -3.46 -36.04 13.27
C SER A 24 -3.84 -34.97 12.24
N SER A 25 -2.86 -34.45 11.50
CA SER A 25 -3.11 -33.61 10.33
C SER A 25 -3.89 -34.43 9.31
N VAL A 26 -5.14 -34.07 9.07
CA VAL A 26 -5.97 -34.72 8.05
C VAL A 26 -5.95 -33.81 6.84
N LEU A 27 -5.08 -34.14 5.89
CA LEU A 27 -5.04 -33.52 4.58
C LEU A 27 -6.44 -33.54 3.96
N LYS A 28 -6.85 -32.41 3.40
CA LYS A 28 -8.18 -32.24 2.80
C LYS A 28 -8.18 -32.77 1.37
N THR A 29 -9.24 -33.47 0.99
CA THR A 29 -9.43 -33.86 -0.40
C THR A 29 -9.79 -32.65 -1.26
N PRO A 30 -9.61 -32.70 -2.59
CA PRO A 30 -10.05 -31.65 -3.49
C PRO A 30 -11.55 -31.28 -3.34
N GLU A 31 -12.41 -32.26 -3.05
CA GLU A 31 -13.85 -32.05 -2.82
C GLU A 31 -14.10 -31.29 -1.52
N GLU A 32 -13.43 -31.67 -0.43
CA GLU A 32 -13.53 -30.95 0.85
C GLU A 32 -13.03 -29.50 0.72
N LEU A 33 -11.95 -29.28 -0.03
CA LEU A 33 -11.44 -27.95 -0.33
C LEU A 33 -12.44 -27.11 -1.13
N ALA A 34 -13.15 -27.71 -2.08
CA ALA A 34 -14.20 -27.03 -2.85
C ALA A 34 -15.38 -26.59 -1.96
N GLU A 35 -15.77 -27.40 -0.97
CA GLU A 35 -16.77 -27.02 0.02
C GLU A 35 -16.29 -25.89 0.93
N ILE A 36 -15.04 -25.99 1.41
CA ILE A 36 -14.40 -24.98 2.27
C ILE A 36 -14.36 -23.63 1.55
N VAL A 37 -13.87 -23.58 0.32
CA VAL A 37 -13.70 -22.34 -0.42
C VAL A 37 -15.04 -21.70 -0.79
N SER A 38 -16.05 -22.52 -1.14
CA SER A 38 -17.41 -22.04 -1.42
C SER A 38 -18.08 -21.46 -0.18
N LYS A 39 -17.96 -22.16 0.96
CA LYS A 39 -18.48 -21.67 2.24
C LYS A 39 -17.80 -20.38 2.65
N PHE A 40 -16.47 -20.31 2.56
CA PHE A 40 -15.71 -19.11 2.93
C PHE A 40 -16.09 -17.92 2.04
N ALA A 41 -16.16 -18.13 0.72
CA ALA A 41 -16.57 -17.10 -0.25
C ALA A 41 -17.96 -16.54 0.01
N SER A 42 -18.89 -17.34 0.55
CA SER A 42 -20.24 -16.90 0.89
C SER A 42 -20.30 -15.94 2.10
N THR A 43 -19.21 -15.82 2.85
CA THR A 43 -19.09 -14.85 3.95
C THR A 43 -18.43 -13.58 3.43
N ASP A 44 -19.12 -12.44 3.40
CA ASP A 44 -18.56 -11.20 2.80
C ASP A 44 -17.39 -10.57 3.59
N GLY A 45 -17.01 -11.13 4.74
CA GLY A 45 -16.01 -10.56 5.66
C GLY A 45 -14.57 -10.45 5.11
N TRP A 46 -14.28 -11.03 3.94
CA TRP A 46 -12.99 -10.91 3.27
C TRP A 46 -12.91 -9.76 2.26
N LEU A 47 -14.04 -9.17 1.85
CA LEU A 47 -14.08 -8.16 0.79
C LEU A 47 -13.26 -6.90 1.14
N ASP A 48 -13.31 -6.46 2.40
CA ASP A 48 -12.58 -5.26 2.87
C ASP A 48 -11.04 -5.43 2.83
N ARG A 49 -10.55 -6.66 2.70
CA ARG A 49 -9.11 -6.96 2.56
C ARG A 49 -8.64 -6.88 1.11
N VAL A 50 -9.54 -6.98 0.14
CA VAL A 50 -9.20 -7.00 -1.30
C VAL A 50 -8.56 -5.69 -1.74
N ARG A 51 -7.49 -5.78 -2.53
CA ARG A 51 -6.84 -4.63 -3.17
C ARG A 51 -6.68 -4.86 -4.67
N LEU A 52 -7.36 -4.05 -5.49
CA LEU A 52 -7.15 -4.06 -6.93
C LEU A 52 -5.82 -3.36 -7.29
N ARG A 53 -4.97 -4.03 -8.07
CA ARG A 53 -3.63 -3.57 -8.46
C ARG A 53 -3.34 -3.95 -9.91
N SER A 54 -3.15 -2.97 -10.80
CA SER A 54 -2.86 -3.22 -12.22
C SER A 54 -1.40 -3.59 -12.47
N GLY A 55 -0.45 -3.04 -11.70
CA GLY A 55 0.99 -3.25 -11.90
C GLY A 55 1.50 -4.65 -11.55
N ALA A 56 0.82 -5.38 -10.66
CA ALA A 56 1.13 -6.76 -10.32
C ALA A 56 -0.13 -7.43 -9.77
N ARG A 57 -0.26 -8.75 -9.98
CA ARG A 57 -1.36 -9.51 -9.37
C ARG A 57 -1.24 -9.42 -7.85
N TRP A 58 -2.33 -9.06 -7.20
CA TRP A 58 -2.40 -8.96 -5.75
C TRP A 58 -3.06 -10.20 -5.14
N TYR A 59 -2.52 -10.65 -4.02
CA TYR A 59 -3.03 -11.78 -3.25
C TYR A 59 -2.71 -11.63 -1.76
N GLU A 60 -3.51 -12.27 -0.92
CA GLU A 60 -3.32 -12.25 0.54
C GLU A 60 -3.81 -13.57 1.16
N ARG A 61 -3.04 -14.12 2.11
CA ARG A 61 -3.46 -15.27 2.91
C ARG A 61 -4.48 -14.82 3.94
N LEU A 62 -5.72 -15.29 3.80
CA LEU A 62 -6.83 -14.94 4.66
C LEU A 62 -6.84 -15.75 5.96
N GLN A 63 -6.52 -17.04 5.87
CA GLN A 63 -6.52 -17.98 6.99
C GLN A 63 -5.44 -19.04 6.78
N ILE A 64 -4.86 -19.53 7.87
CA ILE A 64 -4.00 -20.72 7.89
C ILE A 64 -4.36 -21.59 9.09
N THR A 65 -4.39 -22.89 8.87
CA THR A 65 -4.58 -23.93 9.89
C THR A 65 -3.47 -24.97 9.76
N ALA A 66 -3.49 -26.01 10.60
CA ALA A 66 -2.57 -27.13 10.46
C ALA A 66 -2.83 -27.96 9.17
N ASP A 67 -4.06 -27.94 8.64
CA ASP A 67 -4.46 -28.83 7.54
C ASP A 67 -4.56 -28.11 6.19
N TYR A 68 -4.88 -26.82 6.18
CA TYR A 68 -5.06 -26.03 4.95
C TYR A 68 -4.88 -24.54 5.20
N ASP A 69 -4.69 -23.78 4.13
CA ASP A 69 -4.79 -22.32 4.11
C ASP A 69 -5.81 -21.81 3.08
N ILE A 70 -6.21 -20.54 3.23
CA ILE A 70 -7.15 -19.85 2.33
C ILE A 70 -6.52 -18.54 1.89
N TRP A 71 -6.61 -18.25 0.60
CA TRP A 71 -6.06 -17.07 -0.05
C TRP A 71 -7.15 -16.34 -0.84
N VAL A 72 -7.04 -15.02 -0.91
CA VAL A 72 -7.80 -14.20 -1.88
C VAL A 72 -6.85 -13.63 -2.91
N LEU A 73 -7.29 -13.61 -4.15
CA LEU A 73 -6.56 -13.03 -5.27
C LEU A 73 -7.47 -12.05 -6.02
N SER A 74 -6.88 -10.95 -6.47
CA SER A 74 -7.53 -10.02 -7.40
C SER A 74 -6.80 -9.97 -8.73
N TRP A 75 -7.55 -9.96 -9.80
CA TRP A 75 -7.06 -10.09 -11.16
C TRP A 75 -7.50 -8.90 -11.98
N MET A 76 -6.57 -8.00 -12.29
CA MET A 76 -6.83 -6.93 -13.26
C MET A 76 -6.78 -7.48 -14.69
N PRO A 77 -7.41 -6.79 -15.67
CA PRO A 77 -7.36 -7.19 -17.07
C PRO A 77 -5.94 -7.50 -17.55
N GLY A 78 -5.75 -8.66 -18.19
CA GLY A 78 -4.47 -9.13 -18.73
C GLY A 78 -3.55 -9.85 -17.75
N GLN A 79 -3.87 -9.91 -16.46
CA GLN A 79 -3.02 -10.59 -15.47
C GLN A 79 -3.18 -12.12 -15.54
N SER A 80 -2.07 -12.85 -15.37
CA SER A 80 -1.99 -14.31 -15.45
C SER A 80 -1.02 -14.88 -14.42
N THR A 81 -1.17 -16.14 -14.02
CA THR A 81 -0.21 -16.81 -13.13
C THR A 81 1.04 -17.23 -13.86
N GLY A 82 0.97 -17.45 -15.17
CA GLY A 82 1.91 -18.37 -15.80
C GLY A 82 1.56 -19.81 -15.41
N PHE A 83 2.16 -20.77 -16.10
CA PHE A 83 1.98 -22.17 -15.73
C PHE A 83 2.73 -22.46 -14.44
N HIS A 84 2.02 -23.04 -13.47
CA HIS A 84 2.58 -23.40 -12.18
C HIS A 84 1.88 -24.63 -11.61
N ASP A 85 2.57 -25.35 -10.73
CA ASP A 85 1.97 -26.37 -9.86
C ASP A 85 1.88 -25.87 -8.40
N HIS A 86 1.49 -26.77 -7.50
CA HIS A 86 1.23 -26.47 -6.10
C HIS A 86 2.10 -27.32 -5.17
N GLY A 87 3.25 -27.81 -5.65
CA GLY A 87 4.10 -28.73 -4.92
C GLY A 87 3.32 -30.00 -4.49
N ALA A 88 3.26 -30.25 -3.18
CA ALA A 88 2.53 -31.39 -2.62
C ALA A 88 1.04 -31.09 -2.35
N SER A 89 0.59 -29.85 -2.55
CA SER A 89 -0.75 -29.41 -2.15
C SER A 89 -1.80 -29.72 -3.21
N ALA A 90 -2.89 -30.36 -2.81
CA ALA A 90 -4.15 -30.29 -3.54
C ALA A 90 -4.79 -28.90 -3.34
N GLY A 91 -5.66 -28.50 -4.26
CA GLY A 91 -6.26 -27.17 -4.21
C GLY A 91 -7.70 -27.12 -4.72
N ALA A 92 -8.40 -26.08 -4.30
CA ALA A 92 -9.66 -25.67 -4.90
C ALA A 92 -9.78 -24.15 -4.92
N PHE A 93 -10.48 -23.62 -5.91
CA PHE A 93 -10.77 -22.20 -5.99
C PHE A 93 -12.17 -21.92 -6.49
N VAL A 94 -12.68 -20.75 -6.13
CA VAL A 94 -13.94 -20.21 -6.63
C VAL A 94 -13.71 -18.79 -7.11
N VAL A 95 -14.21 -18.47 -8.30
CA VAL A 95 -14.32 -17.08 -8.75
C VAL A 95 -15.49 -16.45 -8.00
N THR A 96 -15.26 -15.35 -7.31
CA THR A 96 -16.29 -14.67 -6.49
C THR A 96 -16.87 -13.45 -7.21
N ALA A 97 -16.11 -12.85 -8.13
CA ALA A 97 -16.57 -11.78 -9.01
C ALA A 97 -15.84 -11.85 -10.36
N GLY A 98 -16.54 -11.49 -11.44
CA GLY A 98 -15.99 -11.52 -12.80
C GLY A 98 -15.89 -12.93 -13.39
N GLU A 99 -14.94 -13.10 -14.30
CA GLU A 99 -14.61 -14.39 -14.93
C GLU A 99 -13.10 -14.49 -15.15
N LEU A 100 -12.59 -15.73 -15.10
CA LEU A 100 -11.20 -16.09 -15.39
C LEU A 100 -11.17 -17.17 -16.45
N GLU A 101 -10.01 -17.39 -17.07
CA GLU A 101 -9.72 -18.57 -17.86
C GLU A 101 -8.68 -19.43 -17.16
N GLU A 102 -8.93 -20.73 -17.12
CA GLU A 102 -7.97 -21.75 -16.71
C GLU A 102 -7.39 -22.43 -17.95
N HIS A 103 -6.07 -22.42 -18.06
CA HIS A 103 -5.30 -23.04 -19.14
C HIS A 103 -4.54 -24.22 -18.57
N CYS A 104 -4.64 -25.39 -19.20
CA CYS A 104 -3.89 -26.59 -18.83
C CYS A 104 -3.14 -27.09 -20.07
N ALA A 105 -1.91 -27.55 -19.90
CA ALA A 105 -1.11 -28.07 -21.02
C ALA A 105 -1.84 -29.20 -21.75
N GLY A 106 -1.86 -29.14 -23.10
CA GLY A 106 -2.54 -30.11 -23.95
C GLY A 106 -4.08 -30.12 -23.85
N ARG A 107 -4.70 -29.12 -23.20
CA ARG A 107 -6.16 -29.01 -23.08
C ARG A 107 -6.64 -27.67 -23.62
N GLN A 108 -7.91 -27.63 -24.04
CA GLN A 108 -8.56 -26.38 -24.40
C GLN A 108 -8.77 -25.50 -23.15
N PRO A 109 -8.58 -24.17 -23.25
CA PRO A 109 -8.86 -23.25 -22.15
C PRO A 109 -10.32 -23.34 -21.69
N VAL A 110 -10.53 -23.19 -20.38
CA VAL A 110 -11.87 -23.23 -19.77
C VAL A 110 -12.17 -21.89 -19.11
N THR A 111 -13.27 -21.25 -19.52
CA THR A 111 -13.78 -20.06 -18.82
C THR A 111 -14.45 -20.46 -17.51
N VAL A 112 -13.99 -19.86 -16.41
CA VAL A 112 -14.48 -20.04 -15.04
C VAL A 112 -15.21 -18.77 -14.62
N ARG A 113 -16.53 -18.87 -14.47
CA ARG A 113 -17.39 -17.76 -14.01
C ARG A 113 -17.62 -17.80 -12.52
N ALA A 114 -18.06 -16.68 -11.97
CA ALA A 114 -18.36 -16.58 -10.55
C ALA A 114 -19.39 -17.64 -10.09
N GLY A 115 -19.12 -18.25 -8.93
CA GLY A 115 -20.06 -19.14 -8.23
C GLY A 115 -19.57 -20.58 -8.02
N ALA A 116 -19.40 -21.36 -9.08
CA ALA A 116 -19.07 -22.79 -8.94
C ALA A 116 -17.56 -22.98 -8.63
N PRO A 117 -17.20 -23.75 -7.59
CA PRO A 117 -15.81 -24.04 -7.29
C PRO A 117 -15.21 -25.01 -8.32
N ARG A 118 -13.89 -24.98 -8.45
CA ARG A 118 -13.08 -25.96 -9.17
C ARG A 118 -12.04 -26.52 -8.22
N SER A 119 -11.72 -27.80 -8.37
CA SER A 119 -10.76 -28.49 -7.51
C SER A 119 -9.80 -29.34 -8.34
N PHE A 120 -8.63 -29.59 -7.76
CA PHE A 120 -7.53 -30.31 -8.40
C PHE A 120 -6.64 -31.00 -7.36
N GLY A 121 -5.97 -32.07 -7.80
CA GLY A 121 -4.98 -32.81 -7.00
C GLY A 121 -3.59 -32.18 -7.04
N ALA A 122 -2.64 -32.77 -6.30
CA ALA A 122 -1.27 -32.25 -6.16
C ALA A 122 -0.47 -32.21 -7.49
N ASP A 123 -0.69 -33.17 -8.39
CA ASP A 123 0.02 -33.24 -9.68
C ASP A 123 -0.56 -32.30 -10.76
N TYR A 124 -1.27 -31.24 -10.36
CA TYR A 124 -2.02 -30.38 -11.26
C TYR A 124 -1.29 -29.05 -11.50
N ALA A 125 -0.93 -28.83 -12.77
CA ALA A 125 -0.33 -27.60 -13.24
C ALA A 125 -1.26 -26.85 -14.19
N HIS A 126 -1.41 -25.55 -13.97
CA HIS A 126 -2.29 -24.70 -14.77
C HIS A 126 -1.81 -23.25 -14.82
N ASP A 127 -2.43 -22.47 -15.70
CA ASP A 127 -2.32 -21.02 -15.73
C ASP A 127 -3.71 -20.40 -15.65
N VAL A 128 -3.93 -19.57 -14.63
CA VAL A 128 -5.18 -18.85 -14.43
C VAL A 128 -4.99 -17.41 -14.90
N ARG A 129 -5.85 -16.96 -15.80
CA ARG A 129 -5.73 -15.68 -16.52
C ARG A 129 -7.00 -14.87 -16.47
N ASN A 130 -6.89 -13.56 -16.34
CA ASN A 130 -7.99 -12.65 -16.61
C ASN A 130 -7.85 -12.07 -18.03
N ILE A 131 -8.59 -12.62 -18.98
CA ILE A 131 -8.68 -12.11 -20.35
C ILE A 131 -9.83 -11.10 -20.55
N SER A 132 -10.63 -10.87 -19.52
CA SER A 132 -11.77 -9.95 -19.54
C SER A 132 -11.30 -8.50 -19.39
N PRO A 133 -12.04 -7.51 -19.95
CA PRO A 133 -11.79 -6.09 -19.67
C PRO A 133 -12.20 -5.67 -18.25
N ALA A 134 -12.89 -6.53 -17.48
CA ALA A 134 -13.28 -6.27 -16.11
C ALA A 134 -12.36 -6.97 -15.09
N PRO A 135 -12.17 -6.41 -13.88
CA PRO A 135 -11.49 -7.13 -12.80
C PRO A 135 -12.25 -8.41 -12.40
N ALA A 136 -11.50 -9.40 -11.92
CA ALA A 136 -12.05 -10.60 -11.31
C ALA A 136 -11.45 -10.83 -9.92
N LEU A 137 -12.17 -11.57 -9.08
CA LEU A 137 -11.73 -11.99 -7.74
C LEU A 137 -11.88 -13.50 -7.62
N SER A 138 -10.95 -14.13 -6.91
CA SER A 138 -11.06 -15.55 -6.60
C SER A 138 -10.54 -15.85 -5.20
N ILE A 139 -11.16 -16.83 -4.54
CA ILE A 139 -10.66 -17.40 -3.29
C ILE A 139 -10.14 -18.79 -3.58
N HIS A 140 -8.98 -19.12 -3.01
CA HIS A 140 -8.27 -20.39 -3.19
C HIS A 140 -8.04 -21.02 -1.82
N ALA A 141 -8.05 -22.35 -1.76
CA ALA A 141 -7.71 -23.11 -0.58
C ALA A 141 -6.78 -24.28 -0.96
N TYR A 142 -5.75 -24.54 -0.15
CA TYR A 142 -4.74 -25.57 -0.42
C TYR A 142 -4.53 -26.50 0.78
N SER A 143 -4.36 -27.79 0.54
CA SER A 143 -4.03 -28.79 1.57
C SER A 143 -2.97 -29.78 1.09
N PRO A 144 -1.85 -29.99 1.83
CA PRO A 144 -1.42 -29.21 3.01
C PRO A 144 -1.30 -27.70 2.69
N PRO A 145 -1.20 -26.82 3.72
CA PRO A 145 -0.99 -25.39 3.49
C PRO A 145 0.15 -25.15 2.49
N LEU A 146 -0.06 -24.23 1.56
CA LEU A 146 0.86 -24.03 0.45
C LEU A 146 2.21 -23.48 0.96
N ASP A 147 3.29 -24.18 0.62
CA ASP A 147 4.66 -23.81 0.99
C ASP A 147 5.41 -23.22 -0.23
N GLU A 148 5.46 -23.99 -1.31
CA GLU A 148 6.14 -23.63 -2.55
C GLU A 148 5.26 -23.95 -3.78
N MET A 149 5.51 -23.25 -4.88
CA MET A 149 4.90 -23.47 -6.19
C MET A 149 6.02 -23.52 -7.23
N ASN A 150 6.01 -24.50 -8.12
CA ASN A 150 6.99 -24.55 -9.21
C ASN A 150 6.43 -23.85 -10.45
N GLU A 151 7.27 -23.07 -11.12
CA GLU A 151 6.91 -22.36 -12.36
C GLU A 151 7.39 -23.10 -13.60
N TYR A 152 6.56 -23.03 -14.66
CA TYR A 152 6.80 -23.71 -15.92
C TYR A 152 6.63 -22.76 -17.11
N GLU A 153 7.37 -23.06 -18.17
CA GLU A 153 7.10 -22.52 -19.50
C GLU A 153 6.48 -23.61 -20.38
N LEU A 154 5.53 -23.21 -21.24
CA LEU A 154 4.92 -24.12 -22.19
C LEU A 154 5.74 -24.14 -23.49
N HIS A 155 6.33 -25.29 -23.80
CA HIS A 155 7.09 -25.53 -25.03
C HIS A 155 6.34 -26.58 -25.86
N GLY A 156 5.58 -26.11 -26.85
CA GLY A 156 4.59 -26.96 -27.54
C GLY A 156 3.48 -27.35 -26.57
N ASP A 157 3.28 -28.65 -26.35
CA ASP A 157 2.30 -29.19 -25.39
C ASP A 157 2.94 -29.63 -24.06
N GLN A 158 4.25 -29.40 -23.87
CA GLN A 158 4.99 -29.85 -22.69
C GLN A 158 5.31 -28.69 -21.75
N LEU A 159 5.08 -28.90 -20.46
CA LEU A 159 5.54 -28.00 -19.40
C LEU A 159 7.02 -28.29 -19.11
N VAL A 160 7.83 -27.24 -19.20
CA VAL A 160 9.26 -27.28 -18.90
C VAL A 160 9.49 -26.42 -17.67
N PRO A 161 10.09 -26.95 -16.58
CA PRO A 161 10.38 -26.16 -15.39
C PRO A 161 11.27 -24.97 -15.78
N ARG A 162 10.89 -23.78 -15.30
CA ARG A 162 11.59 -22.54 -15.67
C ARG A 162 13.07 -22.55 -15.24
N ASP A 163 13.39 -23.28 -14.18
CA ASP A 163 14.77 -23.45 -13.67
C ASP A 163 15.71 -24.22 -14.63
N VAL A 164 15.15 -25.06 -15.53
CA VAL A 164 15.94 -25.86 -16.50
C VAL A 164 16.33 -25.03 -17.73
N LEU A 165 15.60 -23.96 -18.03
CA LEU A 165 15.88 -23.09 -19.19
C LEU A 165 16.97 -22.04 -18.91
N THR A 166 17.30 -21.83 -17.63
CA THR A 166 18.38 -20.93 -17.21
C THR A 166 19.79 -21.43 -17.55
N GLU A 167 20.00 -22.74 -17.76
CA GLU A 167 21.34 -23.31 -18.04
C GLU A 167 21.76 -23.27 -19.52
N GLN A 168 20.84 -23.18 -20.48
CA GLN A 168 21.18 -23.20 -21.93
C GLN A 168 21.20 -21.83 -22.63
N ARG A 169 20.84 -20.74 -21.93
CA ARG A 169 20.93 -19.36 -22.46
C ARG A 169 22.13 -18.57 -21.94
N SER A 170 23.09 -19.24 -21.31
CA SER A 170 24.39 -18.65 -20.96
C SER A 170 25.33 -18.60 -22.18
N ASN A 171 24.99 -17.79 -23.20
CA ASN A 171 25.99 -16.97 -23.93
C ASN A 171 25.35 -15.92 -24.88
N SER A 172 24.57 -15.00 -24.34
CA SER A 172 24.68 -13.57 -24.72
C SER A 172 23.91 -12.70 -23.72
N GLU A 173 24.70 -11.99 -22.91
CA GLU A 173 24.38 -10.83 -22.06
C GLU A 173 23.70 -11.07 -20.70
N TRP A 174 24.33 -10.45 -19.69
CA TRP A 174 23.92 -10.19 -18.30
C TRP A 174 24.25 -11.24 -17.21
N ARG A 175 25.42 -11.05 -16.58
CA ARG A 175 25.68 -11.27 -15.13
C ARG A 175 26.68 -10.18 -14.69
N ALA A 176 26.60 -9.52 -13.54
CA ALA A 176 25.78 -9.65 -12.34
C ALA A 176 25.73 -8.29 -11.62
N ASP A 177 24.66 -7.95 -10.89
CA ASP A 177 24.66 -7.84 -9.41
C ASP A 177 23.35 -7.22 -8.86
N THR A 178 22.85 -7.79 -7.76
CA THR A 178 21.91 -7.25 -6.74
C THR A 178 20.49 -6.72 -7.06
N ARG A 179 19.47 -7.42 -6.52
CA ARG A 179 18.16 -6.97 -5.98
C ARG A 179 17.52 -5.68 -6.53
N GLU A 180 16.34 -5.79 -7.14
CA GLU A 180 15.32 -4.70 -7.17
C GLU A 180 13.93 -5.34 -7.28
N GLN A 181 13.28 -5.76 -6.18
CA GLN A 181 12.28 -4.89 -5.56
C GLN A 181 12.22 -3.55 -6.31
N THR A 182 11.24 -3.30 -7.16
CA THR A 182 10.82 -1.90 -7.33
C THR A 182 10.46 -1.49 -5.91
N PRO A 183 11.30 -0.67 -5.24
CA PRO A 183 11.13 -0.50 -3.83
C PRO A 183 9.74 0.11 -3.70
N ARG A 184 8.92 -0.43 -2.79
CA ARG A 184 8.17 0.55 -2.00
C ARG A 184 9.27 1.50 -1.56
N THR A 185 9.24 2.76 -2.03
CA THR A 185 10.10 3.79 -1.49
C THR A 185 10.05 3.54 0.00
N ARG A 186 11.21 3.25 0.62
CA ARG A 186 11.24 2.95 2.07
C ARG A 186 10.34 3.98 2.71
N PRO A 187 9.36 3.59 3.56
CA PRO A 187 8.40 4.56 4.07
C PRO A 187 9.17 5.78 4.59
N SER A 188 9.06 6.90 3.88
CA SER A 188 9.81 8.10 4.23
C SER A 188 9.19 8.63 5.50
N SER A 189 10.01 8.82 6.52
CA SER A 189 9.58 9.55 7.70
C SER A 189 9.20 10.98 7.31
N VAL A 190 8.36 11.64 8.12
CA VAL A 190 8.04 13.06 7.93
C VAL A 190 9.31 13.91 7.89
N ALA A 191 10.33 13.55 8.69
CA ALA A 191 11.63 14.22 8.67
C ALA A 191 12.31 14.13 7.30
N GLN A 192 12.35 12.93 6.69
CA GLN A 192 12.93 12.75 5.35
C GLN A 192 12.16 13.53 4.28
N LEU A 193 10.83 13.50 4.32
CA LEU A 193 10.00 14.27 3.37
C LEU A 193 10.25 15.78 3.50
N LEU A 194 10.44 16.28 4.73
CA LEU A 194 10.77 17.67 4.97
C LEU A 194 12.18 18.01 4.47
N ASP A 195 13.17 17.14 4.72
CA ASP A 195 14.54 17.37 4.26
C ASP A 195 14.61 17.40 2.72
N GLU A 196 13.93 16.47 2.05
CA GLU A 196 13.80 16.42 0.59
C GLU A 196 13.12 17.69 0.03
N ALA A 197 12.03 18.13 0.65
CA ALA A 197 11.37 19.37 0.25
C ALA A 197 12.29 20.59 0.46
N ARG A 198 12.88 20.72 1.64
CA ARG A 198 13.74 21.86 2.01
C ARG A 198 15.01 21.93 1.18
N ALA A 199 15.54 20.79 0.72
CA ALA A 199 16.70 20.75 -0.18
C ALA A 199 16.43 21.45 -1.54
N ARG A 200 15.17 21.56 -1.95
CA ARG A 200 14.76 22.25 -3.19
C ARG A 200 14.43 23.74 -2.98
N LEU A 201 14.26 24.16 -1.73
CA LEU A 201 13.81 25.50 -1.39
C LEU A 201 14.98 26.40 -0.97
N HIS A 202 15.00 27.63 -1.49
CA HIS A 202 15.75 28.70 -0.85
C HIS A 202 14.91 29.31 0.27
N ARG A 203 14.90 28.64 1.42
CA ARG A 203 14.09 29.04 2.58
C ARG A 203 14.50 30.41 3.09
N MET A 204 13.53 31.24 3.43
CA MET A 204 13.76 32.61 3.85
C MET A 204 13.65 32.75 5.37
N SER A 205 14.48 33.61 5.97
CA SER A 205 14.27 34.04 7.36
C SER A 205 12.99 34.88 7.46
N PRO A 206 12.43 35.08 8.67
CA PRO A 206 11.33 36.02 8.85
C PRO A 206 11.65 37.43 8.34
N GLU A 207 12.85 37.95 8.62
CA GLU A 207 13.29 39.28 8.21
C GLU A 207 13.46 39.40 6.70
N GLU A 208 14.08 38.40 6.06
CA GLU A 208 14.20 38.34 4.60
C GLU A 208 12.82 38.28 3.93
N SER A 209 11.91 37.51 4.51
CA SER A 209 10.53 37.38 4.02
C SER A 209 9.76 38.70 4.15
N TYR A 210 9.92 39.40 5.27
CA TYR A 210 9.35 40.74 5.47
C TYR A 210 9.92 41.74 4.48
N GLU A 211 11.24 41.75 4.27
CA GLU A 211 11.90 42.62 3.31
C GLU A 211 11.42 42.34 1.87
N ALA A 212 11.35 41.07 1.47
CA ALA A 212 10.85 40.68 0.16
C ALA A 212 9.39 41.10 -0.05
N ALA A 213 8.54 40.96 0.97
CA ALA A 213 7.15 41.39 0.89
C ALA A 213 7.02 42.92 0.74
N VAL A 214 7.76 43.68 1.55
CA VAL A 214 7.65 45.15 1.58
C VAL A 214 8.35 45.82 0.40
N LYS A 215 9.54 45.34 0.00
CA LYS A 215 10.38 46.01 -1.00
C LYS A 215 10.29 45.41 -2.39
N GLN A 216 10.02 44.10 -2.48
CA GLN A 216 10.12 43.35 -3.74
C GLN A 216 8.74 42.86 -4.23
N GLY A 217 7.67 43.15 -3.48
CA GLY A 217 6.31 42.76 -3.84
C GLY A 217 6.03 41.27 -3.72
N ALA A 218 6.83 40.54 -2.93
CA ALA A 218 6.56 39.12 -2.68
C ALA A 218 5.23 38.94 -1.93
N THR A 219 4.49 37.89 -2.26
CA THR A 219 3.22 37.57 -1.64
C THR A 219 3.45 36.63 -0.45
N LEU A 220 3.19 37.11 0.76
CA LEU A 220 3.15 36.26 1.95
C LEU A 220 1.84 35.49 2.00
N VAL A 221 1.90 34.18 2.24
CA VAL A 221 0.72 33.30 2.23
C VAL A 221 0.63 32.51 3.53
N ASP A 222 -0.44 32.73 4.28
CA ASP A 222 -0.77 31.99 5.50
C ASP A 222 -1.60 30.76 5.14
N ILE A 223 -1.04 29.57 5.37
CA ILE A 223 -1.72 28.29 5.11
C ILE A 223 -2.34 27.65 6.36
N ARG A 224 -2.25 28.31 7.52
CA ARG A 224 -2.81 27.79 8.77
C ARG A 224 -4.34 27.81 8.73
N PRO A 225 -5.04 26.86 9.35
CA PRO A 225 -6.50 26.91 9.51
C PRO A 225 -6.96 28.14 10.32
N GLU A 226 -8.19 28.60 10.07
CA GLU A 226 -8.79 29.75 10.80
C GLU A 226 -8.67 29.65 12.31
N GLN A 227 -8.97 28.48 12.87
CA GLN A 227 -8.90 28.23 14.31
C GLN A 227 -7.49 28.43 14.89
N GLN A 228 -6.44 28.19 14.10
CA GLN A 228 -5.07 28.40 14.54
C GLN A 228 -4.69 29.88 14.47
N ARG A 229 -5.10 30.58 13.41
CA ARG A 229 -4.87 32.03 13.26
C ARG A 229 -5.59 32.85 14.33
N SER A 230 -6.79 32.45 14.74
CA SER A 230 -7.55 33.14 15.79
C SER A 230 -6.88 33.04 17.17
N LEU A 231 -6.08 32.00 17.40
CA LEU A 231 -5.33 31.79 18.65
C LEU A 231 -3.95 32.42 18.63
N GLU A 232 -3.22 32.26 17.52
CA GLU A 232 -1.82 32.66 17.42
C GLU A 232 -1.66 34.11 16.96
N GLY A 233 -2.61 34.62 16.18
CA GLY A 233 -2.48 35.90 15.47
C GLY A 233 -2.21 35.73 13.97
N SER A 234 -2.01 36.84 13.27
CA SER A 234 -1.80 36.88 11.82
C SER A 234 -0.75 37.91 11.41
N ILE A 235 -0.14 37.74 10.24
CA ILE A 235 0.77 38.72 9.64
C ILE A 235 -0.06 39.71 8.82
N PRO A 236 -0.05 41.02 9.12
CA PRO A 236 -0.76 42.01 8.32
C PRO A 236 -0.36 41.98 6.85
N GLY A 237 -1.34 41.94 5.95
CA GLY A 237 -1.12 41.92 4.50
C GLY A 237 -0.82 40.54 3.90
N ALA A 238 -0.69 39.48 4.71
CA ALA A 238 -0.59 38.12 4.18
C ALA A 238 -1.92 37.66 3.58
N LEU A 239 -1.84 36.97 2.44
CA LEU A 239 -2.99 36.28 1.86
C LEU A 239 -3.29 35.01 2.64
N ILE A 240 -4.55 34.85 3.05
CA ILE A 240 -4.99 33.63 3.73
C ILE A 240 -5.44 32.63 2.68
N VAL A 241 -4.70 31.53 2.54
CA VAL A 241 -5.01 30.44 1.62
C VAL A 241 -4.70 29.14 2.32
N GLU A 242 -5.71 28.48 2.89
CA GLU A 242 -5.49 27.24 3.64
C GLU A 242 -4.86 26.15 2.77
N ARG A 243 -4.08 25.25 3.41
CA ARG A 243 -3.25 24.26 2.70
C ARG A 243 -4.03 23.41 1.70
N ASN A 244 -5.28 23.10 2.00
CA ASN A 244 -6.13 22.20 1.20
C ASN A 244 -6.51 22.75 -0.17
N VAL A 245 -6.37 24.07 -0.42
CA VAL A 245 -6.76 24.70 -1.69
C VAL A 245 -5.61 25.37 -2.41
N LEU A 246 -4.39 25.27 -1.88
CA LEU A 246 -3.28 26.14 -2.25
C LEU A 246 -2.92 26.04 -3.74
N GLU A 247 -2.76 24.82 -4.24
CA GLU A 247 -2.25 24.54 -5.59
C GLU A 247 -3.13 25.20 -6.67
N TRP A 248 -4.44 24.93 -6.68
CA TRP A 248 -5.33 25.49 -7.70
C TRP A 248 -5.67 26.98 -7.50
N ARG A 249 -5.38 27.55 -6.32
CA ARG A 249 -5.47 29.00 -6.09
C ARG A 249 -4.27 29.75 -6.66
N PHE A 250 -3.12 29.09 -6.81
CA PHE A 250 -1.90 29.69 -7.34
C PHE A 250 -1.52 29.22 -8.74
N ASP A 251 -2.19 28.21 -9.30
CA ASP A 251 -2.07 27.86 -10.73
C ASP A 251 -2.58 29.01 -11.63
N PRO A 252 -1.73 29.68 -12.43
CA PRO A 252 -2.16 30.74 -13.33
C PRO A 252 -3.13 30.29 -14.43
N LEU A 253 -3.21 28.98 -14.70
CA LEU A 253 -4.10 28.35 -15.68
C LEU A 253 -5.44 27.90 -15.08
N SER A 254 -5.59 27.95 -13.75
CA SER A 254 -6.79 27.53 -13.05
C SER A 254 -7.90 28.58 -13.11
N ASP A 255 -9.13 28.14 -13.39
CA ASP A 255 -10.34 28.98 -13.32
C ASP A 255 -10.60 29.51 -11.90
N ALA A 256 -10.08 28.85 -10.87
CA ALA A 256 -10.25 29.21 -9.47
C ALA A 256 -9.12 30.07 -8.90
N ARG A 257 -8.16 30.49 -9.74
CA ARG A 257 -6.95 31.20 -9.32
C ARG A 257 -7.24 32.50 -8.59
N LEU A 258 -6.32 32.88 -7.70
CA LEU A 258 -6.33 34.19 -7.07
C LEU A 258 -5.91 35.28 -8.07
N PRO A 259 -6.36 36.53 -7.90
CA PRO A 259 -5.88 37.64 -8.72
C PRO A 259 -4.36 37.84 -8.68
N ALA A 260 -3.71 37.44 -7.58
CA ALA A 260 -2.25 37.49 -7.43
C ALA A 260 -1.51 36.42 -8.27
N ALA A 261 -2.20 35.36 -8.72
CA ALA A 261 -1.64 34.26 -9.50
C ALA A 261 -1.56 34.61 -11.00
N VAL A 262 -0.87 35.71 -11.32
CA VAL A 262 -0.87 36.30 -12.68
C VAL A 262 -0.06 35.49 -13.70
N ASP A 263 1.05 34.90 -13.26
CA ASP A 263 1.94 34.03 -14.02
C ASP A 263 2.76 33.13 -13.07
N HIS A 264 3.69 32.34 -13.61
CA HIS A 264 4.51 31.40 -12.85
C HIS A 264 5.77 32.03 -12.20
N ASP A 265 6.09 33.29 -12.50
CA ASP A 265 7.28 34.00 -11.99
C ASP A 265 7.00 34.82 -10.72
N ILE A 266 5.77 34.75 -10.21
CA ILE A 266 5.41 35.41 -8.95
C ILE A 266 6.18 34.81 -7.76
N GLN A 267 6.60 35.68 -6.85
CA GLN A 267 7.28 35.25 -5.62
C GLN A 267 6.26 35.00 -4.52
N VAL A 268 6.01 33.72 -4.23
CA VAL A 268 5.08 33.27 -3.19
C VAL A 268 5.88 32.75 -1.99
N ILE A 269 5.70 33.35 -0.82
CA ILE A 269 6.39 32.98 0.41
C ILE A 269 5.36 32.43 1.39
N VAL A 270 5.37 31.11 1.56
CA VAL A 270 4.37 30.38 2.34
C VAL A 270 4.81 30.25 3.80
N PHE A 271 3.89 30.41 4.74
CA PHE A 271 4.18 30.11 6.14
C PHE A 271 3.04 29.35 6.81
N CYS A 272 3.42 28.45 7.71
CA CYS A 272 2.54 27.84 8.69
C CYS A 272 2.99 28.30 10.08
N SER A 273 2.53 27.63 11.15
CA SER A 273 2.90 28.03 12.51
C SER A 273 4.39 27.87 12.80
N GLU A 274 5.01 26.78 12.34
CA GLU A 274 6.37 26.38 12.76
C GLU A 274 7.33 26.07 11.60
N GLY A 275 6.92 26.28 10.35
CA GLY A 275 7.80 26.06 9.19
C GLY A 275 7.98 24.59 8.77
N TYR A 276 7.00 23.73 9.09
CA TYR A 276 6.95 22.33 8.65
C TYR A 276 6.07 22.18 7.40
N THR A 277 4.75 22.33 7.56
CA THR A 277 3.78 22.24 6.46
C THR A 277 4.06 23.22 5.33
N SER A 278 4.59 24.41 5.65
CA SER A 278 4.93 25.41 4.64
C SER A 278 6.06 24.98 3.71
N SER A 279 7.06 24.22 4.19
CA SER A 279 8.11 23.69 3.32
C SER A 279 7.52 22.70 2.30
N LEU A 280 6.63 21.80 2.75
CA LEU A 280 5.95 20.86 1.84
C LEU A 280 5.05 21.60 0.84
N ALA A 281 4.38 22.66 1.29
CA ALA A 281 3.50 23.47 0.45
C ALA A 281 4.26 24.26 -0.61
N ALA A 282 5.35 24.93 -0.23
CA ALA A 282 6.19 25.66 -1.17
C ALA A 282 6.82 24.72 -2.21
N ALA A 283 7.26 23.54 -1.80
CA ALA A 283 7.76 22.50 -2.70
C ALA A 283 6.69 22.05 -3.71
N ALA A 284 5.44 21.85 -3.28
CA ALA A 284 4.34 21.53 -4.18
C ALA A 284 4.01 22.67 -5.16
N LEU A 285 4.14 23.93 -4.74
CA LEU A 285 4.00 25.07 -5.65
C LEU A 285 5.13 25.13 -6.69
N GLN A 286 6.37 24.78 -6.32
CA GLN A 286 7.45 24.64 -7.30
C GLN A 286 7.17 23.51 -8.30
N ASP A 287 6.61 22.38 -7.83
CA ASP A 287 6.22 21.25 -8.70
C ASP A 287 5.12 21.64 -9.70
N LEU A 288 4.24 22.58 -9.31
CA LEU A 288 3.23 23.21 -10.17
C LEU A 288 3.84 24.19 -11.19
N GLY A 289 5.09 24.59 -11.00
CA GLY A 289 5.82 25.51 -11.87
C GLY A 289 6.05 26.90 -11.28
N LEU A 290 5.65 27.20 -10.05
CA LEU A 290 5.99 28.46 -9.38
C LEU A 290 7.41 28.39 -8.83
N TRP A 291 8.41 28.53 -9.71
CA TRP A 291 9.82 28.29 -9.38
C TRP A 291 10.40 29.24 -8.32
N ARG A 292 9.76 30.39 -8.07
CA ARG A 292 10.12 31.34 -6.99
C ARG A 292 9.36 31.10 -5.68
N ALA A 293 8.57 30.04 -5.56
CA ALA A 293 7.91 29.69 -4.32
C ALA A 293 8.95 29.27 -3.25
N SER A 294 8.75 29.76 -2.03
CA SER A 294 9.58 29.43 -0.87
C SER A 294 8.75 29.45 0.42
N ASP A 295 9.39 29.18 1.56
CA ASP A 295 8.76 29.21 2.88
C ASP A 295 9.55 30.00 3.94
N VAL A 296 8.85 30.40 5.00
CA VAL A 296 9.43 31.09 6.15
C VAL A 296 9.99 30.07 7.15
N THR A 297 11.29 30.16 7.43
CA THR A 297 11.97 29.33 8.43
C THR A 297 11.38 29.56 9.82
N GLY A 298 10.94 28.47 10.47
CA GLY A 298 10.30 28.52 11.79
C GLY A 298 8.87 29.09 11.80
N GLY A 299 8.32 29.42 10.62
CA GLY A 299 6.94 29.86 10.45
C GLY A 299 6.57 31.12 11.25
N PHE A 300 5.29 31.23 11.57
CA PHE A 300 4.72 32.36 12.31
C PHE A 300 5.32 32.53 13.71
N LYS A 301 5.67 31.45 14.41
CA LYS A 301 6.31 31.55 15.74
C LYS A 301 7.68 32.24 15.66
N ALA A 302 8.48 31.90 14.65
CA ALA A 302 9.76 32.57 14.44
C ALA A 302 9.58 34.04 14.00
N TRP A 303 8.55 34.33 13.21
CA TRP A 303 8.17 35.69 12.86
C TRP A 303 7.86 36.55 14.09
N GLN A 304 7.06 36.03 15.03
CA GLN A 304 6.79 36.71 16.30
C GLN A 304 8.05 36.87 17.15
N ALA A 305 8.89 35.83 17.22
CA ALA A 305 10.15 35.87 17.97
C ALA A 305 11.13 36.92 17.43
N ALA A 306 11.11 37.18 16.12
CA ALA A 306 11.88 38.23 15.47
C ALA A 306 11.34 39.65 15.73
N GLY A 307 10.19 39.79 16.39
CA GLY A 307 9.56 41.09 16.69
C GLY A 307 8.96 41.79 15.46
N LEU A 308 8.68 41.03 14.40
CA LEU A 308 8.07 41.55 13.18
C LEU A 308 6.56 41.80 13.36
N PRO A 309 5.93 42.65 12.51
CA PRO A 309 4.51 42.99 12.66
C PRO A 309 3.59 41.77 12.65
N ALA A 310 2.79 41.61 13.71
CA ALA A 310 1.77 40.57 13.87
C ALA A 310 0.60 41.12 14.71
N THR A 311 -0.60 40.58 14.52
CA THR A 311 -1.83 40.92 15.29
C THR A 311 -2.12 39.91 16.37
#